data_AF-A0A5B1CG97-F1
#
_entry.id   AF-A0A5B1CG97-F1
#
_cell.length_a   1.000
_cell.length_b   1.000
_cell.length_c   1.000
_cell.angle_alpha   90.00
_cell.angle_beta   90.00
_cell.angle_gamma   90.00
#
_symmetry.space_group_name_H-M   'P 1'
#
loop_
_entity.id
_entity.type
_entity.pdbx_description
1 polymer ?
#
loop_
_entity_poly.entity_id
_entity_poly.type
_entity_poly.pdbx_seq_one_letter_code
_entity_poly.pdbx_strand_id
1 'polypeptide(L)'
;MMDPNTAWDAMLMAYAAKQWSDALHFAEALKAWLDRGGFPPHPTIGSSTGSHTMQPDEQLSRAIVVAACDHICRHCLLETSKLA
;
A
#
# COMPACT_ATOMS: atom_id res chain seq x y z
N MET A 1 9.23 -10.00 12.45
CA MET A 1 8.13 -10.35 11.51
C MET A 1 7.36 -9.06 11.27
N MET A 2 7.17 -8.65 10.02
CA MET A 2 6.43 -7.42 9.70
C MET A 2 4.93 -7.68 9.86
N ASP A 3 4.18 -6.75 10.44
CA ASP A 3 2.72 -6.77 10.36
C ASP A 3 2.29 -6.07 9.07
N PRO A 4 1.72 -6.78 8.08
CA PRO A 4 1.34 -6.18 6.81
C PRO A 4 0.21 -5.16 6.95
N ASN A 5 -0.65 -5.24 7.96
CA ASN A 5 -1.69 -4.22 8.18
C ASN A 5 -1.06 -2.90 8.62
N THR A 6 -0.16 -2.95 9.61
CA THR A 6 0.60 -1.76 10.03
C THR A 6 1.43 -1.18 8.88
N ALA A 7 2.06 -2.03 8.07
CA ALA A 7 2.83 -1.61 6.89
C ALA A 7 1.96 -0.88 5.85
N TRP A 8 0.77 -1.43 5.60
CA TRP A 8 -0.22 -0.85 4.69
C TRP A 8 -0.69 0.53 5.15
N ASP A 9 -1.07 0.65 6.43
CA ASP A 9 -1.52 1.92 6.99
C ASP A 9 -0.39 2.96 6.98
N ALA A 10 0.83 2.57 7.36
CA ALA A 10 1.99 3.45 7.33
C ALA A 10 2.30 3.94 5.89
N MET A 11 2.25 3.04 4.91
CA MET A 11 2.42 3.37 3.49
C MET A 11 1.40 4.41 3.02
N LEU A 12 0.11 4.18 3.27
CA LEU A 12 -0.96 5.08 2.85
C LEU A 12 -0.86 6.45 3.53
N MET A 13 -0.57 6.48 4.83
CA MET A 13 -0.42 7.71 5.59
C MET A 13 0.79 8.53 5.11
N ALA A 14 1.94 7.89 4.89
CA ALA A 14 3.13 8.54 4.34
C ALA A 14 2.87 9.10 2.94
N TYR A 15 2.19 8.32 2.08
CA TYR A 15 1.85 8.73 0.73
C TYR A 15 0.90 9.94 0.72
N ALA A 16 -0.13 9.94 1.56
CA ALA A 16 -1.06 11.07 1.71
C ALA A 16 -0.36 12.33 2.24
N ALA A 17 0.61 12.15 3.15
CA ALA A 17 1.42 13.23 3.73
C ALA A 17 2.60 13.68 2.84
N LYS A 18 2.70 13.15 1.61
CA LYS A 18 3.79 13.42 0.66
C LYS A 18 5.19 13.10 1.18
N GLN A 19 5.29 12.19 2.16
CA GLN A 19 6.55 11.68 2.67
C GLN A 19 7.05 10.57 1.74
N TRP A 20 7.56 10.97 0.56
CA TRP A 20 7.82 10.05 -0.56
C TRP A 20 8.81 8.93 -0.23
N SER A 21 9.87 9.24 0.51
CA SER A 21 10.87 8.24 0.92
C SER A 21 10.28 7.19 1.86
N ASP A 22 9.46 7.60 2.82
CA ASP A 22 8.81 6.69 3.77
C ASP A 22 7.74 5.84 3.08
N ALA A 23 6.92 6.47 2.22
CA ALA A 23 5.92 5.78 1.42
C ALA A 23 6.55 4.71 0.52
N LEU A 24 7.67 5.05 -0.14
CA LEU A 24 8.44 4.11 -0.96
C LEU A 24 8.98 2.96 -0.11
N HIS A 25 9.59 3.26 1.04
CA HIS A 25 10.13 2.24 1.94
C HIS A 25 9.06 1.21 2.37
N PHE A 26 7.89 1.68 2.80
CA PHE A 26 6.81 0.78 3.20
C PHE A 26 6.22 0.00 2.02
N ALA A 27 6.07 0.64 0.86
CA ALA A 27 5.56 -0.01 -0.35
C ALA A 27 6.50 -1.13 -0.84
N GLU A 28 7.81 -0.89 -0.87
CA GLU A 28 8.80 -1.90 -1.23
C GLU A 28 8.84 -3.07 -0.24
N ALA A 29 8.80 -2.77 1.06
CA ALA A 29 8.81 -3.78 2.11
C ALA A 29 7.55 -4.66 2.05
N LEU A 30 6.37 -4.04 1.87
CA LEU A 30 5.10 -4.75 1.76
C LEU A 30 5.01 -5.57 0.47
N LYS A 31 5.48 -5.04 -0.65
CA LYS A 31 5.56 -5.79 -1.92
C LYS A 31 6.47 -7.01 -1.78
N ALA A 32 7.66 -6.84 -1.21
CA ALA A 32 8.60 -7.94 -1.00
C ALA A 32 8.03 -9.03 -0.07
N TRP A 33 7.21 -8.65 0.91
CA TRP A 33 6.48 -9.59 1.76
C TRP A 33 5.46 -10.42 0.96
N LEU A 34 4.67 -9.76 0.11
CA LEU A 34 3.65 -10.42 -0.72
C LEU A 34 4.27 -11.35 -1.76
N ASP A 35 5.37 -10.94 -2.39
CA ASP A 35 6.10 -11.73 -3.39
C ASP A 35 6.71 -13.01 -2.81
N ARG A 36 6.98 -13.03 -1.50
CA ARG A 36 7.44 -14.23 -0.76
C ARG A 36 6.31 -15.15 -0.32
N GLY A 37 5.07 -14.88 -0.75
CA GLY A 37 3.89 -15.63 -0.33
C GLY A 37 3.35 -15.24 1.05
N GLY A 38 3.76 -14.09 1.60
CA GLY A 38 3.20 -13.55 2.82
C GLY A 38 1.71 -13.23 2.67
N PHE A 39 0.95 -13.30 3.76
CA PHE A 39 -0.48 -12.95 3.76
C PHE A 39 -0.67 -11.45 3.49
N PRO A 40 -1.74 -11.07 2.76
CA PRO A 40 -2.00 -9.67 2.47
C PRO A 40 -2.56 -8.93 3.69
N PRO A 41 -2.41 -7.59 3.74
CA PRO A 41 -3.23 -6.74 4.58
C PRO A 41 -4.73 -6.93 4.28
N HIS A 42 -5.59 -6.55 5.22
CA HIS A 42 -7.05 -6.57 5.05
C HIS A 42 -7.60 -5.15 4.89
N PRO A 43 -7.45 -4.52 3.71
CA PRO A 43 -7.95 -3.17 3.50
C PRO A 43 -9.48 -3.17 3.59
N THR A 44 -10.06 -2.11 4.14
CA THR A 44 -11.49 -1.83 3.97
C THR A 44 -11.66 -0.97 2.73
N ILE A 45 -12.50 -1.39 1.80
CA ILE A 45 -12.89 -0.59 0.63
C ILE A 45 -14.32 -0.12 0.79
N GLY A 46 -14.64 1.04 0.22
CA GLY A 46 -15.98 1.62 0.34
C GLY A 46 -16.44 2.33 -0.92
N SER A 47 -17.75 2.58 -1.00
CA SER A 47 -18.30 3.45 -2.04
C SER A 47 -17.78 4.87 -1.85
N SER A 48 -17.66 5.63 -2.93
CA SER A 48 -17.21 7.03 -2.87
C SER A 48 -18.11 7.94 -2.05
N THR A 49 -19.35 7.51 -1.77
CA THR A 49 -20.31 8.20 -0.89
C THR A 49 -20.16 7.82 0.59
N GLY A 50 -19.34 6.80 0.91
CA GLY A 50 -19.19 6.25 2.25
C GLY A 50 -20.39 5.41 2.73
N SER A 51 -21.42 5.22 1.89
CA SER A 51 -22.67 4.55 2.28
C SER A 51 -22.51 3.03 2.45
N HIS A 52 -21.49 2.44 1.84
CA HIS A 52 -21.20 1.02 1.93
C HIS A 52 -19.70 0.81 2.08
N THR A 53 -19.31 -0.13 2.94
CA THR A 53 -17.96 -0.65 3.05
C THR A 53 -17.99 -2.17 2.92
N MET A 54 -16.90 -2.75 2.43
CA MET A 54 -16.69 -4.18 2.44
C MET A 54 -15.25 -4.51 2.78
N GLN A 55 -15.07 -5.66 3.43
CA GLN A 55 -13.78 -6.31 3.55
C GLN A 55 -13.64 -7.29 2.38
N PRO A 56 -12.66 -7.11 1.50
CA PRO A 56 -12.37 -8.06 0.45
C PRO A 56 -11.89 -9.39 1.03
N ASP A 57 -12.12 -10.48 0.29
CA ASP A 57 -11.47 -11.75 0.58
C ASP A 57 -9.95 -11.64 0.38
N GLU A 58 -9.21 -12.70 0.71
CA GLU A 58 -7.75 -12.70 0.63
C GLU A 58 -7.25 -12.45 -0.81
N GLN A 59 -7.93 -13.00 -1.82
CA GLN A 59 -7.51 -12.90 -3.21
C GLN A 59 -7.64 -11.46 -3.71
N LEU A 60 -8.78 -10.83 -3.45
CA LEU A 60 -9.02 -9.44 -3.80
C LEU A 60 -8.15 -8.49 -2.96
N SER A 61 -7.96 -8.77 -1.66
CA SER A 61 -7.05 -8.02 -0.78
C SER A 61 -5.63 -8.01 -1.35
N ARG A 62 -5.10 -9.18 -1.74
CA ARG A 62 -3.79 -9.29 -2.37
C ARG A 62 -3.70 -8.48 -3.65
N ALA A 63 -4.70 -8.60 -4.54
CA ALA A 63 -4.69 -7.89 -5.82
C ALA A 63 -4.67 -6.36 -5.63
N ILE A 64 -5.50 -5.84 -4.72
CA ILE A 64 -5.56 -4.42 -4.38
C ILE A 64 -4.22 -3.95 -3.82
N VAL A 65 -3.68 -4.69 -2.84
CA VAL A 65 -2.46 -4.27 -2.15
C VAL A 65 -1.26 -4.29 -3.10
N VAL A 66 -1.12 -5.31 -3.95
CA VAL A 66 -0.06 -5.36 -4.97
C VAL A 66 -0.17 -4.17 -5.94
N ALA A 67 -1.36 -3.90 -6.47
CA ALA A 67 -1.57 -2.79 -7.39
C ALA A 67 -1.26 -1.43 -6.75
N ALA A 68 -1.64 -1.24 -5.49
CA ALA A 68 -1.34 -0.03 -4.73
C ALA A 68 0.17 0.12 -4.47
N CYS A 69 0.87 -0.94 -4.06
CA CYS A 69 2.32 -0.91 -3.87
C CYS A 69 3.03 -0.55 -5.17
N ASP A 70 2.68 -1.19 -6.29
CA ASP A 70 3.30 -0.92 -7.59
C ASP A 70 3.09 0.53 -8.05
N HIS A 71 1.88 1.07 -7.83
CA HIS A 71 1.58 2.46 -8.15
C HIS A 71 2.40 3.43 -7.28
N ILE A 72 2.39 3.23 -5.95
CA ILE A 72 3.07 4.10 -4.99
C ILE A 72 4.58 4.07 -5.22
N CYS A 73 5.20 2.90 -5.40
CA CYS A 73 6.62 2.79 -5.71
C CYS A 73 6.99 3.62 -6.95
N ARG A 74 6.24 3.44 -8.06
CA ARG A 74 6.50 4.18 -9.31
C ARG A 74 6.36 5.68 -9.10
N HIS A 75 5.32 6.12 -8.40
CA HIS A 75 5.08 7.54 -8.20
C HIS A 75 6.12 8.18 -7.28
N CYS A 76 6.47 7.54 -6.16
CA CYS A 76 7.48 8.05 -5.24
C CYS A 76 8.86 8.16 -5.90
N LEU A 77 9.25 7.20 -6.76
CA LEU A 77 10.49 7.29 -7.53
C LEU A 77 10.53 8.53 -8.45
N LEU A 78 9.40 8.86 -9.10
CA LEU A 78 9.29 10.05 -9.93
C LEU A 78 9.35 11.34 -9.11
N GLU A 79 8.68 11.39 -7.96
CA GLU A 79 8.68 12.59 -7.10
C GLU A 79 10.04 12.83 -6.44
N THR A 80 10.71 11.79 -5.94
CA THR A 80 12.05 11.91 -5.37
C THR A 80 13.08 12.35 -6.41
N SER A 81 12.94 11.90 -7.67
CA SER A 81 13.83 12.33 -8.77
C SER A 81 13.69 13.81 -9.14
N LYS A 82 12.54 14.45 -8.83
CA LYS A 82 12.34 15.89 -9.05
C LYS A 82 12.94 16.75 -7.92
N LEU A 83 13.21 16.15 -6.77
CA LEU A 83 13.74 16.80 -5.57
C LEU A 83 15.27 16.70 -5.46
N ALA A 84 15.90 15.88 -6.32
CA ALA A 84 17.35 15.72 -6.44
C ALA A 84 17.95 16.75 -7.40
#